data_AF-A0A7S1HNF7-F1
#
_entry.id   AF-A0A7S1HNF7-F1
#
_cell.length_a   1.000
_cell.length_b   1.000
_cell.length_c   1.000
_cell.angle_alpha   90.00
_cell.angle_beta   90.00
_cell.angle_gamma   90.00
#
_symmetry.space_group_name_H-M   'P 1'
#
loop_
_entity.id
_entity.type
_entity.pdbx_description
1 polymer ?
#
loop_
_entity_poly.entity_id
_entity_poly.type
_entity_poly.pdbx_seq_one_letter_code
_entity_poly.pdbx_strand_id
1 'polypeptide(L)'
;VRQMLKRLSARSPPCLAVCSVILLLCAPAAAFMRPSPIILGRAGQFATPTLRFRASPGVIRGPRSVSGVRGGGGPVMGMASSSTTLAFGAGSEDSPVVIVGRKDALESEKMARHIPVSKDTLAAMLKDLKPGNKGASASTWSSEGSDEPRKVTIALLPDTATRNNAAFQPHALTALVKGAAGGKGPLSIIAALQEASDAAPVACAIGKAFPLFSAKSSPPGESDDADAPPGGDRVVTTEMVVAGTGEPIRDDATVESFQVVADAVRMAARLVDTPPEEMNVPEMV
;
A
#
# COMPACT_ATOMS: atom_id res chain seq x y z
N VAL A 1 -34.79 54.57 7.69
CA VAL A 1 -33.72 53.92 6.88
C VAL A 1 -32.65 54.90 6.36
N ARG A 2 -32.99 56.12 5.92
CA ARG A 2 -32.00 57.14 5.48
C ARG A 2 -31.17 57.84 6.58
N GLN A 3 -31.37 57.52 7.86
CA GLN A 3 -30.60 58.08 8.97
C GLN A 3 -29.63 57.08 9.63
N MET A 4 -29.60 55.82 9.19
CA MET A 4 -28.72 54.78 9.76
C MET A 4 -27.42 54.56 8.96
N LEU A 5 -27.34 55.10 7.73
CA LEU A 5 -26.15 55.00 6.86
C LEU A 5 -25.14 56.15 7.01
N LYS A 6 -25.38 57.10 7.93
CA LYS A 6 -24.47 58.26 8.16
C LYS A 6 -23.38 58.00 9.22
N ARG A 7 -23.27 56.80 9.77
CA ARG A 7 -22.30 56.45 10.84
C ARG A 7 -21.19 55.46 10.43
N LEU A 8 -21.04 55.14 9.14
CA LEU A 8 -19.94 54.28 8.67
C LEU A 8 -18.90 55.01 7.80
N SER A 9 -18.99 56.34 7.65
CA SER A 9 -18.12 57.14 6.78
C SER A 9 -17.11 58.02 7.52
N ALA A 10 -16.44 57.50 8.55
CA ALA A 10 -15.34 58.22 9.19
C ALA A 10 -14.34 57.24 9.84
N ARG A 11 -13.53 56.57 9.02
CA ARG A 11 -12.15 56.14 9.32
C ARG A 11 -11.57 55.38 8.11
N SER A 12 -10.89 56.13 7.26
CA SER A 12 -9.80 55.66 6.39
C SER A 12 -8.61 56.59 6.67
N PRO A 13 -7.33 56.18 6.55
CA PRO A 13 -6.73 55.93 5.22
C PRO A 13 -5.57 54.88 5.26
N PRO A 14 -4.67 54.82 4.27
CA PRO A 14 -4.88 54.34 2.90
C PRO A 14 -3.84 53.24 2.56
N CYS A 15 -4.10 52.40 1.56
CA CYS A 15 -3.11 51.86 0.59
C CYS A 15 -3.70 50.63 -0.13
N LEU A 16 -3.59 50.65 -1.45
CA LEU A 16 -3.81 49.52 -2.38
C LEU A 16 -5.27 49.16 -2.69
N ALA A 17 -5.98 50.16 -3.20
CA ALA A 17 -6.94 49.95 -4.28
C ALA A 17 -6.18 49.95 -5.62
N VAL A 18 -5.84 48.77 -6.15
CA VAL A 18 -5.63 48.54 -7.59
C VAL A 18 -6.06 47.10 -7.89
N CYS A 19 -6.77 46.90 -9.00
CA CYS A 19 -7.22 45.62 -9.56
C CYS A 19 -8.57 45.04 -9.06
N SER A 20 -9.61 45.88 -9.09
CA SER A 20 -10.99 45.42 -9.38
C SER A 20 -11.56 46.21 -10.55
N VAL A 21 -10.95 46.06 -11.72
CA VAL A 21 -11.56 46.35 -13.03
C VAL A 21 -11.02 45.30 -13.98
N ILE A 22 -11.80 44.23 -14.19
CA ILE A 22 -11.99 43.47 -15.42
C ILE A 22 -13.03 42.40 -15.04
N LEU A 23 -14.29 42.80 -15.21
CA LEU A 23 -15.43 41.91 -15.34
C LEU A 23 -15.78 42.02 -16.83
N LEU A 24 -15.69 40.92 -17.60
CA LEU A 24 -16.54 40.54 -18.74
C LEU A 24 -15.80 39.57 -19.67
N LEU A 25 -16.56 38.57 -20.17
CA LEU A 25 -16.27 37.59 -21.23
C LEU A 25 -15.64 36.25 -20.79
N CYS A 26 -16.48 35.26 -20.44
CA CYS A 26 -16.92 34.22 -21.38
C CYS A 26 -17.63 33.07 -20.63
N ALA A 27 -18.83 32.76 -21.09
CA ALA A 27 -19.66 31.62 -20.67
C ALA A 27 -19.48 30.43 -21.66
N PRO A 28 -20.05 29.24 -21.39
CA PRO A 28 -19.51 27.95 -21.81
C PRO A 28 -20.04 27.48 -23.18
N ALA A 29 -19.23 26.69 -23.89
CA ALA A 29 -19.62 26.02 -25.12
C ALA A 29 -20.00 24.55 -24.85
N ALA A 30 -21.23 24.20 -25.16
CA ALA A 30 -21.71 22.83 -25.30
C ALA A 30 -22.32 22.64 -26.71
N ALA A 31 -22.13 21.43 -27.25
CA ALA A 31 -22.81 20.82 -28.39
C ALA A 31 -22.42 21.33 -29.80
N PHE A 32 -22.04 20.43 -30.72
CA PHE A 32 -22.96 19.70 -31.59
C PHE A 32 -22.20 18.79 -32.57
N MET A 33 -22.85 17.68 -32.89
CA MET A 33 -22.46 16.53 -33.71
C MET A 33 -22.75 16.78 -35.20
N ARG A 34 -21.92 16.29 -36.15
CA ARG A 34 -22.27 15.60 -37.43
C ARG A 34 -21.13 15.59 -38.51
N PRO A 35 -21.21 14.72 -39.56
CA PRO A 35 -20.11 13.82 -39.94
C PRO A 35 -19.56 13.94 -41.41
N SER A 36 -18.45 13.22 -41.67
CA SER A 36 -17.99 12.60 -42.95
C SER A 36 -17.63 13.53 -44.14
N PRO A 37 -16.85 13.12 -45.19
CA PRO A 37 -16.52 11.74 -45.62
C PRO A 37 -15.06 11.44 -46.10
N ILE A 38 -14.76 10.13 -46.16
CA ILE A 38 -14.09 9.34 -47.23
C ILE A 38 -12.87 9.96 -47.93
N ILE A 39 -11.70 9.29 -47.85
CA ILE A 39 -10.83 8.97 -49.00
C ILE A 39 -10.17 7.59 -48.77
N LEU A 40 -10.28 6.77 -49.81
CA LEU A 40 -9.73 5.42 -50.02
C LEU A 40 -8.20 5.40 -50.05
N GLY A 41 -7.55 4.32 -49.57
CA GLY A 41 -6.10 4.17 -49.69
C GLY A 41 -5.49 2.80 -49.33
N ARG A 42 -5.85 1.77 -50.09
CA ARG A 42 -5.00 0.64 -50.56
C ARG A 42 -4.27 -0.28 -49.56
N ALA A 43 -4.72 -1.53 -49.61
CA ALA A 43 -4.11 -2.83 -49.29
C ALA A 43 -2.58 -2.93 -49.06
N GLY A 44 -2.22 -3.59 -47.96
CA GLY A 44 -0.91 -4.20 -47.72
C GLY A 44 -1.03 -5.32 -46.70
N GLN A 45 -0.99 -6.57 -47.19
CA GLN A 45 -1.01 -7.82 -46.42
C GLN A 45 0.24 -7.92 -45.54
N PHE A 46 0.09 -8.21 -44.24
CA PHE A 46 1.15 -8.87 -43.48
C PHE A 46 0.58 -9.92 -42.54
N ALA A 47 1.11 -11.13 -42.71
CA ALA A 47 0.70 -12.37 -42.09
C ALA A 47 1.07 -12.44 -40.61
N THR A 48 0.17 -13.00 -39.81
CA THR A 48 0.41 -13.43 -38.43
C THR A 48 0.95 -14.86 -38.42
N PRO A 49 2.06 -15.16 -37.72
CA PRO A 49 2.43 -16.54 -37.45
C PRO A 49 1.72 -17.04 -36.19
N THR A 50 0.83 -18.02 -36.38
CA THR A 50 0.19 -18.82 -35.34
C THR A 50 1.18 -19.84 -34.77
N LEU A 51 1.67 -19.61 -33.55
CA LEU A 51 2.52 -20.58 -32.83
C LEU A 51 1.62 -21.62 -32.14
N ARG A 52 1.57 -22.82 -32.73
CA ARG A 52 0.95 -24.02 -32.13
C ARG A 52 1.92 -24.68 -31.16
N PHE A 53 1.63 -24.62 -29.86
CA PHE A 53 2.29 -25.48 -28.87
C PHE A 53 1.67 -26.89 -28.91
N ARG A 54 2.51 -27.89 -29.22
CA ARG A 54 2.16 -29.31 -29.20
C ARG A 54 2.59 -29.89 -27.86
N ALA A 55 1.65 -30.09 -26.94
CA ALA A 55 1.90 -30.79 -25.68
C ALA A 55 2.13 -32.28 -25.95
N SER A 56 3.26 -32.82 -25.48
CA SER A 56 3.51 -34.26 -25.36
C SER A 56 3.54 -34.64 -23.88
N PRO A 57 2.86 -35.72 -23.44
CA PRO A 57 2.87 -36.14 -22.05
C PRO A 57 4.13 -36.96 -21.75
N GLY A 58 5.11 -36.34 -21.09
CA GLY A 58 6.30 -37.00 -20.56
C GLY A 58 6.08 -37.43 -19.11
N VAL A 59 6.10 -38.74 -18.88
CA VAL A 59 6.03 -39.43 -17.58
C VAL A 59 7.23 -39.04 -16.70
N ILE A 60 6.98 -38.36 -15.58
CA ILE A 60 8.02 -38.04 -14.58
C ILE A 60 8.14 -39.22 -13.61
N ARG A 61 9.22 -40.00 -13.75
CA ARG A 61 9.68 -40.96 -12.74
C ARG A 61 10.57 -40.20 -11.74
N GLY A 62 10.18 -40.18 -10.47
CA GLY A 62 10.99 -39.61 -9.40
C GLY A 62 12.28 -40.41 -9.13
N PRO A 63 13.38 -39.76 -8.72
CA PRO A 63 14.56 -40.47 -8.24
C PRO A 63 14.38 -40.92 -6.79
N ARG A 64 14.84 -42.14 -6.55
CA ARG A 64 14.81 -42.87 -5.29
C ARG A 64 15.67 -42.20 -4.23
N SER A 65 15.16 -42.22 -2.99
CA SER A 65 15.89 -42.02 -1.75
C SER A 65 17.13 -42.91 -1.70
N VAL A 66 18.30 -42.29 -1.51
CA VAL A 66 19.54 -42.98 -1.15
C VAL A 66 19.92 -42.50 0.24
N SER A 67 19.80 -43.42 1.18
CA SER A 67 20.17 -43.27 2.58
C SER A 67 21.68 -43.22 2.78
N GLY A 68 22.14 -42.27 3.61
CA GLY A 68 23.19 -42.54 4.60
C GLY A 68 24.62 -42.16 4.23
N VAL A 69 25.04 -40.95 4.61
CA VAL A 69 26.40 -40.68 5.10
C VAL A 69 26.29 -39.70 6.28
N ARG A 70 26.58 -40.18 7.49
CA ARG A 70 26.76 -39.32 8.69
C ARG A 70 28.15 -38.70 8.61
N GLY A 71 28.24 -37.48 8.10
CA GLY A 71 29.39 -36.60 8.30
C GLY A 71 29.10 -35.64 9.45
N GLY A 72 29.95 -35.62 10.47
CA GLY A 72 29.90 -34.65 11.56
C GLY A 72 30.20 -33.25 11.03
N GLY A 73 29.15 -32.50 10.67
CA GLY A 73 29.20 -31.06 10.51
C GLY A 73 28.72 -30.40 11.80
N GLY A 74 29.46 -29.42 12.31
CA GLY A 74 28.94 -28.49 13.32
C GLY A 74 27.64 -27.83 12.81
N PRO A 75 26.85 -27.19 13.69
CA PRO A 75 25.57 -26.61 13.29
C PRO A 75 25.80 -25.61 12.15
N VAL A 76 25.45 -26.02 10.94
CA VAL A 76 25.30 -25.11 9.80
C VAL A 76 24.16 -24.20 10.23
N MET A 77 24.44 -22.92 10.46
CA MET A 77 23.41 -21.93 10.74
C MET A 77 22.48 -21.88 9.53
N GLY A 78 21.39 -22.64 9.58
CA GLY A 78 20.30 -22.53 8.62
C GLY A 78 19.66 -21.16 8.83
N MET A 79 20.00 -20.21 7.97
CA MET A 79 19.42 -18.88 8.00
C MET A 79 18.01 -18.95 7.40
N ALA A 80 17.04 -18.49 8.19
CA ALA A 80 15.64 -18.52 7.80
C ALA A 80 15.35 -17.34 6.85
N SER A 81 15.09 -17.63 5.58
CA SER A 81 14.40 -16.68 4.70
C SER A 81 13.07 -16.29 5.35
N SER A 82 12.84 -15.01 5.61
CA SER A 82 11.53 -14.56 6.10
C SER A 82 10.51 -14.71 4.96
N SER A 83 9.68 -15.74 5.00
CA SER A 83 8.66 -16.02 3.99
C SER A 83 7.43 -15.14 4.21
N THR A 84 7.58 -13.83 3.98
CA THR A 84 6.40 -12.96 3.93
C THR A 84 5.85 -12.94 2.51
N THR A 85 4.60 -13.35 2.32
CA THR A 85 3.87 -13.21 1.07
C THR A 85 3.05 -11.93 1.13
N LEU A 86 3.31 -11.00 0.21
CA LEU A 86 2.55 -9.76 0.08
C LEU A 86 1.57 -9.90 -1.07
N ALA A 87 0.31 -9.59 -0.84
CA ALA A 87 -0.75 -9.58 -1.86
C ALA A 87 -1.54 -8.26 -1.78
N PHE A 88 -1.98 -7.75 -2.93
CA PHE A 88 -2.87 -6.60 -3.01
C PHE A 88 -4.30 -7.05 -3.33
N GLY A 89 -5.27 -6.58 -2.55
CA GLY A 89 -6.67 -6.99 -2.65
C GLY A 89 -7.41 -6.89 -1.32
N ALA A 90 -8.65 -7.39 -1.29
CA ALA A 90 -9.46 -7.43 -0.08
C ALA A 90 -8.78 -8.29 1.00
N GLY A 91 -8.69 -7.74 2.21
CA GLY A 91 -8.12 -8.45 3.36
C GLY A 91 -9.04 -9.52 3.94
N SER A 92 -8.45 -10.44 4.70
CA SER A 92 -9.22 -11.40 5.52
C SER A 92 -9.84 -10.69 6.74
N GLU A 93 -11.08 -11.04 7.09
CA GLU A 93 -11.79 -10.40 8.21
C GLU A 93 -11.25 -10.81 9.60
N ASP A 94 -10.58 -11.96 9.70
CA ASP A 94 -10.13 -12.51 10.98
C ASP A 94 -8.69 -12.10 11.36
N SER A 95 -7.96 -11.47 10.44
CA SER A 95 -6.58 -11.05 10.70
C SER A 95 -6.51 -9.70 11.42
N PRO A 96 -5.44 -9.45 12.21
CA PRO A 96 -5.15 -8.12 12.70
C PRO A 96 -5.05 -7.13 11.54
N VAL A 97 -5.61 -5.95 11.73
CA VAL A 97 -5.72 -4.93 10.69
C VAL A 97 -4.92 -3.68 11.06
N VAL A 98 -4.16 -3.17 10.09
CA VAL A 98 -3.42 -1.92 10.18
C VAL A 98 -3.99 -0.94 9.17
N ILE A 99 -4.59 0.13 9.66
CA ILE A 99 -5.18 1.17 8.83
C ILE A 99 -4.19 2.33 8.81
N VAL A 100 -3.78 2.76 7.62
CA VAL A 100 -2.82 3.86 7.48
C VAL A 100 -3.38 4.97 6.60
N GLY A 101 -3.23 6.21 7.05
CA GLY A 101 -3.68 7.37 6.28
C GLY A 101 -3.38 8.70 6.95
N ARG A 102 -3.67 9.78 6.25
CA ARG A 102 -3.70 11.12 6.84
C ARG A 102 -4.98 11.32 7.64
N LYS A 103 -4.98 12.25 8.59
CA LYS A 103 -6.13 12.53 9.44
C LYS A 103 -7.40 12.82 8.64
N ASP A 104 -7.31 13.73 7.68
CA ASP A 104 -8.43 14.13 6.82
C ASP A 104 -9.02 12.95 6.02
N ALA A 105 -8.17 12.00 5.62
CA ALA A 105 -8.60 10.82 4.87
C ALA A 105 -9.33 9.80 5.77
N LEU A 106 -8.82 9.59 6.99
CA LEU A 106 -9.38 8.65 7.96
C LEU A 106 -10.69 9.18 8.60
N GLU A 107 -10.85 10.49 8.72
CA GLU A 107 -12.09 11.12 9.21
C GLU A 107 -13.22 11.12 8.17
N SER A 108 -12.93 10.78 6.91
CA SER A 108 -13.95 10.76 5.87
C SER A 108 -15.00 9.67 6.14
N GLU A 109 -16.29 10.03 6.05
CA GLU A 109 -17.41 9.07 6.24
C GLU A 109 -17.34 7.88 5.28
N LYS A 110 -16.72 8.11 4.12
CA LYS A 110 -16.52 7.13 3.07
C LYS A 110 -15.49 6.08 3.49
N MET A 111 -14.40 6.49 4.14
CA MET A 111 -13.37 5.59 4.65
C MET A 111 -13.85 4.82 5.89
N ALA A 112 -14.68 5.44 6.72
CA ALA A 112 -15.22 4.81 7.93
C ALA A 112 -15.99 3.51 7.68
N ARG A 113 -16.45 3.24 6.44
CA ARG A 113 -17.13 1.99 6.06
C ARG A 113 -16.20 0.79 5.95
N HIS A 114 -14.93 1.02 5.68
CA HIS A 114 -13.90 -0.02 5.52
C HIS A 114 -13.13 -0.29 6.83
N ILE A 115 -13.37 0.53 7.84
CA ILE A 115 -12.70 0.46 9.13
C ILE A 115 -13.54 -0.40 10.07
N PRO A 116 -13.01 -1.51 10.61
CA PRO A 116 -13.74 -2.42 11.49
C PRO A 116 -13.74 -1.95 12.95
N VAL A 117 -14.02 -0.67 13.16
CA VAL A 117 -14.28 -0.09 14.48
C VAL A 117 -15.41 0.92 14.37
N SER A 118 -16.18 1.01 15.45
CA SER A 118 -17.25 1.99 15.59
C SER A 118 -16.71 3.40 15.39
N LYS A 119 -17.54 4.26 14.80
CA LYS A 119 -17.20 5.65 14.50
C LYS A 119 -16.73 6.41 15.74
N ASP A 120 -17.34 6.14 16.89
CA ASP A 120 -17.00 6.78 18.16
C ASP A 120 -15.61 6.37 18.66
N THR A 121 -15.27 5.08 18.50
CA THR A 121 -13.93 4.56 18.85
C THR A 121 -12.87 5.14 17.92
N LEU A 122 -13.16 5.18 16.61
CA LEU A 122 -12.29 5.79 15.62
C LEU A 122 -12.03 7.28 15.95
N ALA A 123 -13.08 8.04 16.23
CA ALA A 123 -12.97 9.45 16.58
C ALA A 123 -12.16 9.66 17.88
N ALA A 124 -12.36 8.81 18.88
CA ALA A 124 -11.59 8.85 20.13
C ALA A 124 -10.09 8.59 19.88
N MET A 125 -9.76 7.55 19.10
CA MET A 125 -8.37 7.23 18.74
C MET A 125 -7.71 8.37 17.95
N LEU A 126 -8.42 8.95 16.97
CA LEU A 126 -7.90 10.06 16.16
C LEU A 126 -7.75 11.38 16.93
N LYS A 127 -8.54 11.57 18.00
CA LYS A 127 -8.41 12.73 18.88
C LYS A 127 -7.14 12.68 19.73
N ASP A 128 -6.76 11.50 20.18
CA ASP A 128 -5.58 11.30 21.03
C ASP A 128 -4.28 11.21 20.21
N LEU A 129 -4.37 10.79 18.94
CA LEU A 129 -3.23 10.70 18.04
C LEU A 129 -2.72 12.09 17.60
N LYS A 130 -1.45 12.35 17.92
CA LYS A 130 -0.71 13.53 17.46
C LYS A 130 0.36 13.07 16.46
N PRO A 131 0.17 13.27 15.15
CA PRO A 131 1.03 12.65 14.13
C PRO A 131 2.47 13.17 14.16
N GLY A 132 2.70 14.42 14.59
CA GLY A 132 4.04 15.00 14.65
C GLY A 132 4.77 14.93 13.29
N ASN A 133 6.09 14.73 13.31
CA ASN A 133 6.90 14.62 12.08
C ASN A 133 7.14 13.17 11.62
N LYS A 134 6.94 12.18 12.50
CA LYS A 134 7.22 10.76 12.22
C LYS A 134 5.96 9.93 12.00
N GLY A 135 4.79 10.54 12.19
CA GLY A 135 3.53 9.84 12.32
C GLY A 135 3.32 9.33 13.74
N ALA A 136 2.11 8.86 14.01
CA ALA A 136 1.75 8.25 15.29
C ALA A 136 0.86 7.04 15.04
N SER A 137 0.88 6.07 15.94
CA SER A 137 0.00 4.89 15.85
C SER A 137 -0.64 4.57 17.18
N ALA A 138 -1.90 4.17 17.16
CA ALA A 138 -2.63 3.66 18.32
C ALA A 138 -3.31 2.34 17.95
N SER A 139 -3.33 1.40 18.88
CA SER A 139 -3.98 0.10 18.67
C SER A 139 -5.06 -0.15 19.70
N THR A 140 -6.16 -0.76 19.26
CA THR A 140 -7.26 -1.23 20.10
C THR A 140 -7.62 -2.66 19.71
N TRP A 141 -8.44 -3.31 20.54
CA TRP A 141 -9.07 -4.58 20.21
C TRP A 141 -10.54 -4.33 19.88
N SER A 142 -11.00 -4.92 18.79
CA SER A 142 -12.37 -4.77 18.31
C SER A 142 -12.92 -6.13 17.90
N SER A 143 -14.13 -6.43 18.33
CA SER A 143 -14.94 -7.56 17.84
C SER A 143 -15.95 -7.09 16.78
N GLU A 144 -15.77 -5.89 16.24
CA GLU A 144 -16.68 -5.34 15.23
C GLU A 144 -16.33 -5.88 13.85
N GLY A 145 -17.25 -6.65 13.25
CA GLY A 145 -17.08 -7.27 11.94
C GLY A 145 -16.35 -8.61 11.92
N SER A 146 -16.12 -9.26 13.06
CA SER A 146 -15.71 -10.67 13.17
C SER A 146 -16.25 -11.26 14.48
N ASP A 147 -16.45 -12.58 14.53
CA ASP A 147 -16.88 -13.28 15.74
C ASP A 147 -15.78 -13.27 16.84
N GLU A 148 -14.52 -13.08 16.44
CA GLU A 148 -13.37 -13.04 17.35
C GLU A 148 -12.80 -11.61 17.49
N PRO A 149 -12.31 -11.22 18.68
CA PRO A 149 -11.69 -9.91 18.87
C PRO A 149 -10.37 -9.85 18.12
N ARG A 150 -10.28 -8.94 17.14
CA ARG A 150 -9.05 -8.68 16.39
C ARG A 150 -8.37 -7.38 16.82
N LYS A 151 -7.05 -7.34 16.67
CA LYS A 151 -6.27 -6.12 16.90
C LYS A 151 -6.41 -5.17 15.72
N VAL A 152 -6.87 -3.95 16.00
CA VAL A 152 -6.98 -2.86 15.03
C VAL A 152 -5.94 -1.81 15.37
N THR A 153 -5.04 -1.52 14.45
CA THR A 153 -4.03 -0.46 14.61
C THR A 153 -4.28 0.65 13.63
N ILE A 154 -4.46 1.86 14.13
CA ILE A 154 -4.57 3.07 13.33
C ILE A 154 -3.20 3.74 13.31
N ALA A 155 -2.64 3.93 12.13
CA ALA A 155 -1.39 4.61 11.89
C ALA A 155 -1.66 5.91 11.13
N LEU A 156 -1.39 7.02 11.79
CA LEU A 156 -1.58 8.37 11.29
C LEU A 156 -0.30 8.89 10.67
N LEU A 157 -0.38 9.29 9.40
CA LEU A 157 0.74 9.91 8.68
C LEU A 157 0.97 11.35 9.16
N PRO A 158 2.20 11.88 9.04
CA PRO A 158 2.48 13.27 9.34
C PRO A 158 1.68 14.24 8.46
N ASP A 159 1.27 15.38 9.04
CA ASP A 159 0.44 16.37 8.32
C ASP A 159 1.28 17.30 7.44
N THR A 160 2.55 17.49 7.78
CA THR A 160 3.44 18.45 7.12
C THR A 160 4.47 17.73 6.27
N ALA A 161 4.37 17.88 4.95
CA ALA A 161 5.41 17.52 4.00
C ALA A 161 6.22 18.75 3.57
N THR A 162 7.53 18.59 3.38
CA THR A 162 8.36 19.64 2.79
C THR A 162 8.14 19.67 1.29
N ARG A 163 8.41 20.81 0.63
CA ARG A 163 8.25 20.99 -0.84
C ARG A 163 8.98 19.97 -1.72
N ASN A 164 9.98 19.27 -1.16
CA ASN A 164 10.79 18.28 -1.87
C ASN A 164 10.35 16.83 -1.57
N ASN A 165 9.40 16.63 -0.67
CA ASN A 165 8.95 15.31 -0.25
C ASN A 165 7.56 15.00 -0.81
N ALA A 166 7.27 13.73 -1.03
CA ALA A 166 5.94 13.29 -1.42
C ALA A 166 4.94 13.60 -0.30
N ALA A 167 3.72 14.00 -0.69
CA ALA A 167 2.65 14.36 0.24
C ALA A 167 2.26 13.21 1.19
N PHE A 168 2.38 11.96 0.72
CA PHE A 168 2.10 10.75 1.52
C PHE A 168 3.27 10.32 2.42
N GLN A 169 4.46 10.92 2.26
CA GLN A 169 5.64 10.66 3.11
C GLN A 169 5.99 9.17 3.27
N PRO A 170 6.47 8.51 2.21
CA PRO A 170 6.68 7.05 2.19
C PRO A 170 7.61 6.53 3.29
N HIS A 171 8.55 7.36 3.76
CA HIS A 171 9.43 7.03 4.89
C HIS A 171 8.66 6.82 6.20
N ALA A 172 7.69 7.71 6.51
CA ALA A 172 6.87 7.59 7.70
C ALA A 172 5.92 6.39 7.56
N LEU A 173 5.32 6.20 6.39
CA LEU A 173 4.50 5.02 6.08
C LEU A 173 5.27 3.72 6.37
N THR A 174 6.48 3.58 5.81
CA THR A 174 7.29 2.36 5.98
C THR A 174 7.58 2.09 7.45
N ALA A 175 7.93 3.14 8.22
CA ALA A 175 8.23 3.00 9.64
C ALA A 175 7.00 2.64 10.48
N LEU A 176 5.85 3.27 10.20
CA LEU A 176 4.59 2.99 10.88
C LEU A 176 4.09 1.58 10.58
N VAL A 177 4.09 1.16 9.32
CA VAL A 177 3.68 -0.19 8.92
C VAL A 177 4.59 -1.21 9.58
N LYS A 178 5.91 -1.01 9.57
CA LYS A 178 6.86 -1.91 10.22
C LYS A 178 6.65 -2.01 11.74
N GLY A 179 6.32 -0.89 12.40
CA GLY A 179 6.03 -0.88 13.84
C GLY A 179 4.68 -1.51 14.19
N ALA A 180 3.65 -1.28 13.36
CA ALA A 180 2.30 -1.79 13.55
C ALA A 180 2.17 -3.28 13.18
N ALA A 181 2.96 -3.74 12.22
CA ALA A 181 3.03 -5.13 11.77
C ALA A 181 3.74 -6.07 12.77
N GLY A 182 3.98 -5.66 14.02
CA GLY A 182 4.57 -6.53 15.03
C GLY A 182 3.72 -7.80 15.25
N GLY A 183 4.36 -8.97 15.22
CA GLY A 183 3.73 -10.28 15.43
C GLY A 183 4.08 -11.31 14.35
N LYS A 184 3.76 -12.57 14.66
CA LYS A 184 3.75 -13.69 13.70
C LYS A 184 2.30 -13.89 13.23
N GLY A 185 2.10 -14.31 11.98
CA GLY A 185 0.75 -14.58 11.44
C GLY A 185 0.25 -13.53 10.43
N PRO A 186 -0.95 -13.76 9.86
CA PRO A 186 -1.48 -12.96 8.77
C PRO A 186 -1.78 -11.52 9.21
N LEU A 187 -1.70 -10.58 8.27
CA LEU A 187 -1.92 -9.16 8.52
C LEU A 187 -2.71 -8.55 7.36
N SER A 188 -3.74 -7.79 7.68
CA SER A 188 -4.45 -6.97 6.71
C SER A 188 -4.04 -5.50 6.85
N ILE A 189 -3.73 -4.85 5.74
CA ILE A 189 -3.36 -3.43 5.69
C ILE A 189 -4.40 -2.71 4.86
N ILE A 190 -4.95 -1.63 5.38
CA ILE A 190 -5.87 -0.75 4.65
C ILE A 190 -5.19 0.61 4.52
N ALA A 191 -4.81 0.97 3.29
CA ALA A 191 -4.17 2.24 2.98
C ALA A 191 -5.20 3.24 2.45
N ALA A 192 -5.47 4.30 3.23
CA ALA A 192 -6.32 5.41 2.82
C ALA A 192 -5.50 6.42 2.00
N LEU A 193 -5.70 6.39 0.69
CA LEU A 193 -5.07 7.27 -0.30
C LEU A 193 -5.84 8.59 -0.42
N GLN A 194 -5.13 9.70 -0.66
CA GLN A 194 -5.79 10.96 -1.02
C GLN A 194 -6.23 10.94 -2.48
N GLU A 195 -5.32 10.52 -3.36
CA GLU A 195 -5.55 10.35 -4.78
C GLU A 195 -5.18 8.94 -5.25
N ALA A 196 -5.79 8.48 -6.35
CA ALA A 196 -5.43 7.19 -6.94
C ALA A 196 -3.98 7.17 -7.47
N SER A 197 -3.42 8.34 -7.80
CA SER A 197 -2.02 8.52 -8.22
C SER A 197 -1.00 8.14 -7.14
N ASP A 198 -1.39 8.21 -5.86
CA ASP A 198 -0.53 7.86 -4.71
C ASP A 198 -0.39 6.34 -4.52
N ALA A 199 -1.14 5.51 -5.25
CA ALA A 199 -1.19 4.08 -5.00
C ALA A 199 0.15 3.36 -5.25
N ALA A 200 0.84 3.67 -6.36
CA ALA A 200 2.15 3.08 -6.68
C ALA A 200 3.27 3.40 -5.66
N PRO A 201 3.49 4.66 -5.22
CA PRO A 201 4.47 4.94 -4.18
C PRO A 201 4.10 4.32 -2.83
N VAL A 202 2.80 4.16 -2.53
CA VAL A 202 2.34 3.45 -1.34
C VAL A 202 2.65 1.95 -1.43
N ALA A 203 2.41 1.30 -2.57
CA ALA A 203 2.79 -0.10 -2.82
C ALA A 203 4.30 -0.31 -2.58
N CYS A 204 5.12 0.60 -3.12
CA CYS A 204 6.57 0.59 -2.92
C CYS A 204 6.95 0.70 -1.44
N ALA A 205 6.37 1.65 -0.71
CA ALA A 205 6.65 1.84 0.72
C ALA A 205 6.20 0.65 1.58
N ILE A 206 5.07 0.01 1.25
CA ILE A 206 4.61 -1.21 1.91
C ILE A 206 5.56 -2.37 1.60
N GLY A 207 5.98 -2.55 0.34
CA GLY A 207 6.99 -3.54 -0.02
C GLY A 207 8.27 -3.42 0.79
N LYS A 208 8.76 -2.19 1.02
CA LYS A 208 9.94 -1.93 1.87
C LYS A 208 9.74 -2.26 3.34
N ALA A 209 8.51 -2.28 3.84
CA ALA A 209 8.24 -2.61 5.23
C ALA A 209 8.41 -4.12 5.53
N PHE A 210 8.37 -4.97 4.49
CA PHE A 210 8.44 -6.43 4.57
C PHE A 210 9.63 -6.99 3.77
N PRO A 211 10.87 -6.85 4.31
CA PRO A 211 12.06 -7.38 3.65
C PRO A 211 12.00 -8.90 3.50
N LEU A 212 12.63 -9.42 2.44
CA LEU A 212 12.73 -10.87 2.17
C LEU A 212 13.93 -11.53 2.85
N PHE A 213 14.98 -10.75 3.13
CA PHE A 213 16.20 -11.25 3.75
C PHE A 213 16.15 -11.03 5.27
N SER A 214 16.51 -12.07 6.03
CA SER A 214 16.70 -12.01 7.48
C SER A 214 17.75 -13.03 7.91
N ALA A 215 18.87 -12.55 8.47
CA ALA A 215 19.88 -13.41 9.10
C ALA A 215 19.65 -13.61 10.61
N LYS A 216 18.49 -13.19 11.13
CA LYS A 216 18.17 -13.37 12.56
C LYS A 216 17.89 -14.84 12.84
N SER A 217 18.61 -15.41 13.79
CA SER A 217 18.28 -16.73 14.33
C SER A 217 16.96 -16.63 15.11
N SER A 218 16.01 -17.50 14.77
CA SER A 218 14.89 -17.78 15.68
C SER A 218 15.44 -18.65 16.82
N PRO A 219 15.10 -18.38 18.09
CA PRO A 219 15.50 -19.27 19.17
C PRO A 219 14.97 -20.69 18.91
N PRO A 220 15.77 -21.75 19.16
CA PRO A 220 15.30 -23.13 19.05
C PRO A 220 14.20 -23.35 20.09
N GLY A 221 12.98 -23.65 19.64
CA GLY A 221 11.82 -23.93 20.52
C GLY A 221 10.56 -23.12 20.23
N GLU A 222 10.55 -22.21 19.25
CA GLU A 222 9.35 -21.44 18.86
C GLU A 222 8.70 -21.93 17.55
N SER A 223 9.02 -23.16 17.13
CA SER A 223 8.50 -23.82 15.92
C SER A 223 7.99 -25.25 16.18
N ASP A 224 7.70 -25.61 17.43
CA ASP A 224 7.20 -26.95 17.81
C ASP A 224 5.70 -26.96 18.16
N ASP A 225 4.92 -26.00 17.65
CA ASP A 225 3.49 -26.25 17.45
C ASP A 225 3.35 -27.00 16.12
N ALA A 226 2.94 -28.26 16.19
CA ALA A 226 2.87 -29.21 15.07
C ALA A 226 1.92 -28.79 13.92
N ASP A 227 1.26 -27.64 14.02
CA ASP A 227 0.39 -27.03 13.00
C ASP A 227 0.90 -25.67 12.48
N ALA A 228 2.05 -25.17 12.97
CA ALA A 228 2.64 -23.91 12.49
C ALA A 228 3.85 -24.19 11.58
N PRO A 229 3.86 -23.73 10.30
CA PRO A 229 4.99 -23.96 9.42
C PRO A 229 6.28 -23.33 9.99
N PRO A 230 7.42 -24.04 9.88
CA PRO A 230 8.70 -23.58 10.44
C PRO A 230 9.12 -22.31 9.69
N GLY A 231 9.20 -21.18 10.41
CA GLY A 231 9.42 -19.87 9.78
C GLY A 231 8.16 -19.27 9.16
N GLY A 232 7.00 -19.50 9.79
CA GLY A 232 5.65 -19.21 9.34
C GLY A 232 5.48 -18.22 8.20
N ASP A 233 5.00 -18.73 7.06
CA ASP A 233 4.58 -17.98 5.89
C ASP A 233 3.60 -16.88 6.31
N ARG A 234 4.12 -15.66 6.41
CA ARG A 234 3.32 -14.51 6.82
C ARG A 234 2.61 -13.95 5.59
N VAL A 235 1.30 -14.09 5.54
CA VAL A 235 0.50 -13.47 4.48
C VAL A 235 0.11 -12.05 4.88
N VAL A 236 0.53 -11.06 4.09
CA VAL A 236 0.16 -9.65 4.24
C VAL A 236 -0.73 -9.27 3.07
N THR A 237 -1.99 -8.95 3.35
CA THR A 237 -2.95 -8.47 2.33
C THR A 237 -3.10 -6.96 2.44
N THR A 238 -2.94 -6.23 1.35
CA THR A 238 -3.08 -4.77 1.33
C THR A 238 -4.25 -4.34 0.44
N GLU A 239 -5.21 -3.63 1.03
CA GLU A 239 -6.28 -2.95 0.32
C GLU A 239 -5.99 -1.46 0.23
N MET A 240 -6.12 -0.88 -0.97
CA MET A 240 -5.94 0.55 -1.21
C MET A 240 -7.27 1.22 -1.48
N VAL A 241 -7.63 2.20 -0.66
CA VAL A 241 -8.91 2.91 -0.73
C VAL A 241 -8.67 4.39 -0.97
N VAL A 242 -9.32 4.97 -1.98
CA VAL A 242 -9.23 6.42 -2.23
C VAL A 242 -10.23 7.13 -1.34
N ALA A 243 -9.76 7.94 -0.39
CA ALA A 243 -10.61 8.61 0.60
C ALA A 243 -11.67 9.53 -0.02
N GLY A 244 -11.35 10.18 -1.14
CA GLY A 244 -12.27 11.05 -1.86
C GLY A 244 -13.49 10.32 -2.44
N THR A 245 -13.33 9.10 -2.94
CA THR A 245 -14.41 8.29 -3.52
C THR A 245 -15.00 7.28 -2.53
N GLY A 246 -14.19 6.81 -1.58
CA GLY A 246 -14.53 5.68 -0.70
C GLY A 246 -14.42 4.33 -1.39
N GLU A 247 -13.99 4.30 -2.65
CA GLU A 247 -13.93 3.07 -3.43
C GLU A 247 -12.52 2.50 -3.38
N PRO A 248 -12.37 1.20 -3.10
CA PRO A 248 -11.08 0.53 -3.22
C PRO A 248 -10.68 0.41 -4.68
N ILE A 249 -9.38 0.44 -4.93
CA ILE A 249 -8.80 0.23 -6.25
C ILE A 249 -8.91 -1.27 -6.57
N ARG A 250 -9.85 -1.61 -7.46
CA ARG A 250 -10.12 -3.00 -7.90
C ARG A 250 -9.81 -3.25 -9.38
N ASP A 251 -9.17 -2.31 -10.05
CA ASP A 251 -8.74 -2.49 -11.43
C ASP A 251 -7.59 -3.52 -11.48
N ASP A 252 -7.83 -4.67 -12.13
CA ASP A 252 -6.90 -5.81 -12.12
C ASP A 252 -5.50 -5.43 -12.62
N ALA A 253 -5.41 -4.66 -13.71
CA ALA A 253 -4.13 -4.22 -14.27
C ALA A 253 -3.37 -3.31 -13.30
N THR A 254 -4.09 -2.42 -12.61
CA THR A 254 -3.53 -1.52 -11.60
C THR A 254 -3.07 -2.29 -10.36
N VAL A 255 -3.86 -3.25 -9.89
CA VAL A 255 -3.50 -4.11 -8.74
C VAL A 255 -2.27 -4.97 -9.06
N GLU A 256 -2.20 -5.55 -10.26
CA GLU A 256 -1.02 -6.28 -10.73
C GLU A 256 0.22 -5.38 -10.76
N SER A 257 0.07 -4.13 -11.20
CA SER A 257 1.19 -3.17 -11.19
C SER A 257 1.73 -2.91 -9.79
N PHE A 258 0.87 -2.88 -8.75
CA PHE A 258 1.31 -2.71 -7.37
C PHE A 258 2.10 -3.92 -6.88
N GLN A 259 1.64 -5.12 -7.24
CA GLN A 259 2.33 -6.37 -6.94
C GLN A 259 3.74 -6.36 -7.53
N VAL A 260 3.85 -6.05 -8.83
CA VAL A 260 5.14 -5.98 -9.54
C VAL A 260 6.08 -4.96 -8.90
N VAL A 261 5.58 -3.76 -8.55
CA VAL A 261 6.39 -2.72 -7.91
C VAL A 261 6.87 -3.16 -6.54
N ALA A 262 6.00 -3.74 -5.72
CA ALA A 262 6.37 -4.19 -4.38
C ALA A 262 7.39 -5.33 -4.44
N ASP A 263 7.19 -6.30 -5.32
CA ASP A 263 8.12 -7.42 -5.50
C ASP A 263 9.48 -6.98 -6.05
N ALA A 264 9.51 -6.05 -7.00
CA ALA A 264 10.75 -5.47 -7.50
C ALA A 264 11.55 -4.77 -6.39
N VAL A 265 10.89 -3.99 -5.54
CA VAL A 265 11.54 -3.28 -4.44
C VAL A 265 12.03 -4.25 -3.36
N ARG A 266 11.26 -5.30 -3.06
CA ARG A 266 11.64 -6.35 -2.11
C ARG A 266 12.80 -7.19 -2.63
N MET A 267 12.81 -7.49 -3.92
CA MET A 267 13.91 -8.18 -4.59
C MET A 267 15.18 -7.34 -4.58
N ALA A 268 15.08 -6.05 -4.92
CA ALA A 268 16.21 -5.13 -4.83
C ALA A 268 16.76 -5.03 -3.40
N ALA A 269 15.88 -4.92 -2.39
CA ALA A 269 16.29 -4.93 -0.99
C ALA A 269 16.99 -6.23 -0.60
N ARG A 270 16.47 -7.39 -1.03
CA ARG A 270 17.12 -8.69 -0.81
C ARG A 270 18.52 -8.72 -1.39
N LEU A 271 18.71 -8.30 -2.63
CA LEU A 271 20.03 -8.29 -3.28
C LEU A 271 21.04 -7.42 -2.52
N VAL A 272 20.60 -6.27 -1.99
CA VAL A 272 21.45 -5.34 -1.24
C VAL A 272 21.74 -5.83 0.18
N ASP A 273 20.75 -6.44 0.83
CA ASP A 273 20.86 -6.86 2.23
C ASP A 273 21.54 -8.24 2.40
N THR A 274 21.61 -9.04 1.32
CA THR A 274 22.27 -10.35 1.35
C THR A 274 23.80 -10.15 1.44
N PRO A 275 24.49 -10.77 2.42
CA PRO A 275 25.92 -10.61 2.58
C PRO A 275 26.70 -11.11 1.36
N PRO A 276 27.90 -10.55 1.06
CA PRO A 276 28.70 -10.97 -0.10
C PRO A 276 29.15 -12.44 -0.09
N GLU A 277 29.11 -13.10 1.07
CA GLU A 277 29.40 -14.53 1.22
C GLU A 277 28.31 -15.39 0.55
N GLU A 278 27.07 -14.89 0.51
CA GLU A 278 25.93 -15.53 -0.15
C GLU A 278 25.74 -14.92 -1.54
N MET A 279 25.61 -13.59 -1.66
CA MET A 279 25.42 -12.91 -2.95
C MET A 279 26.74 -12.72 -3.70
N ASN A 280 27.26 -13.82 -4.27
CA ASN A 280 28.44 -13.82 -5.13
C ASN A 280 28.11 -13.51 -6.60
N VAL A 281 29.13 -13.27 -7.42
CA VAL A 281 28.96 -12.94 -8.85
C VAL A 281 28.15 -14.01 -9.61
N PRO A 282 28.44 -15.32 -9.46
CA PRO A 282 27.60 -16.37 -10.07
C PRO A 282 26.12 -16.34 -9.68
N GLU A 283 25.77 -15.98 -8.46
CA GLU A 283 24.38 -15.94 -7.98
C GLU A 283 23.64 -14.67 -8.42
N MET A 284 24.37 -13.62 -8.82
CA MET A 284 23.83 -12.35 -9.28
C MET A 284 23.50 -12.35 -10.79
N VAL A 285 24.17 -13.19 -11.59
CA VAL A 285 24.09 -13.23 -13.08
C VAL A 285 23.04 -14.23 -13.54
#